data_AF-A0A830HGE3-F1
#
_entry.id   AF-A0A830HGE3-F1
#
_cell.length_a   1.000
_cell.length_b   1.000
_cell.length_c   1.000
_cell.angle_alpha   90.00
_cell.angle_beta   90.00
_cell.angle_gamma   90.00
#
_symmetry.space_group_name_H-M   'P 1'
#
loop_
_entity.id
_entity.type
_entity.pdbx_description
1 polymer ?
#
loop_
_entity_poly.entity_id
_entity_poly.type
_entity_poly.pdbx_seq_one_letter_code
_entity_poly.pdbx_strand_id
1 'polypeptide(L)'
;MSLMSSIYHEKQSALLCGRHTLNSILQGPALTDVDLASIAQTLDAEEARLLSSPGGRLDPSLAGGESQNVSTSGNFSITVIERALSIYNISLERWTHPSCASIRQHPETAEAFVCHLSDHWFALRKVAGRWYNLNSLFPAPSFVGDIYLGSALTQLSAEGWSIFVVMGDVARASVAFLNAPLSSACPEGRRWTHEEAAAATRSADDAKKRGEARLAYEQALEFVDANQGRVVTLRTAVPTSGSLAPHSPAISLGGDDEDEDLARALAASREDAQPHQMSEDEQLARALAASCADR
;
A
#
# COMPACT_ATOMS: atom_id res chain seq x y z
N MET A 1 3.03 29.87 -3.97
CA MET A 1 2.99 29.08 -5.22
C MET A 1 3.82 27.82 -5.02
N SER A 2 3.26 26.79 -4.36
CA SER A 2 3.94 25.51 -4.14
C SER A 2 3.20 24.43 -4.93
N LEU A 3 3.46 24.36 -6.24
CA LEU A 3 2.94 23.30 -7.12
C LEU A 3 3.80 22.02 -7.05
N MET A 4 4.90 22.04 -6.28
CA MET A 4 5.76 20.87 -6.03
C MET A 4 5.32 20.05 -4.80
N SER A 5 4.19 20.37 -4.16
CA SER A 5 3.71 19.67 -2.95
C SER A 5 2.52 18.74 -3.21
N SER A 6 2.24 18.42 -4.48
CA SER A 6 1.19 17.47 -4.86
C SER A 6 1.78 16.15 -5.33
N ILE A 7 1.26 15.05 -4.82
CA ILE A 7 1.65 13.68 -5.14
C ILE A 7 0.62 13.11 -6.09
N TYR A 8 1.05 12.64 -7.26
CA TYR A 8 0.19 11.91 -8.16
C TYR A 8 0.08 10.44 -7.72
N HIS A 9 -1.15 9.94 -7.64
CA HIS A 9 -1.47 8.56 -7.28
C HIS A 9 -2.64 8.05 -8.10
N GLU A 10 -2.49 6.84 -8.64
CA GLU A 10 -3.56 6.12 -9.33
C GLU A 10 -3.95 4.89 -8.52
N LYS A 11 -5.22 4.81 -8.14
CA LYS A 11 -5.75 3.62 -7.49
C LYS A 11 -6.11 2.59 -8.57
N GLN A 12 -5.58 1.38 -8.48
CA GLN A 12 -5.97 0.32 -9.41
C GLN A 12 -7.33 -0.26 -9.04
N SER A 13 -8.18 -0.45 -10.06
CA SER A 13 -9.42 -1.23 -9.94
C SER A 13 -9.28 -2.65 -10.51
N ALA A 14 -8.20 -2.93 -11.25
CA ALA A 14 -7.91 -4.20 -11.91
C ALA A 14 -6.46 -4.66 -11.64
N LEU A 15 -6.06 -5.81 -12.20
CA LEU A 15 -4.71 -6.38 -12.09
C LEU A 15 -3.65 -5.61 -12.92
N LEU A 16 -3.92 -4.38 -13.38
CA LEU A 16 -3.04 -3.60 -14.26
C LEU A 16 -1.99 -2.79 -13.48
N CYS A 17 -1.25 -3.44 -12.58
CA CYS A 17 -0.35 -2.76 -11.64
C CYS A 17 0.87 -2.10 -12.31
N GLY A 18 1.31 -2.60 -13.47
CA GLY A 18 2.48 -2.08 -14.19
C GLY A 18 2.32 -0.63 -14.65
N ARG A 19 1.17 -0.28 -15.23
CA ARG A 19 0.86 1.09 -15.67
C ARG A 19 0.90 2.07 -14.50
N HIS A 20 0.17 1.75 -13.43
CA HIS A 20 0.10 2.61 -12.25
C HIS A 20 1.46 2.79 -11.58
N THR A 21 2.28 1.75 -11.55
CA THR A 21 3.65 1.82 -11.05
C THR A 21 4.49 2.82 -11.85
N LEU A 22 4.46 2.72 -13.18
CA LEU A 22 5.19 3.63 -14.07
C LEU A 22 4.70 5.08 -13.96
N ASN A 23 3.38 5.29 -13.96
CA ASN A 23 2.79 6.62 -13.82
C ASN A 23 3.07 7.23 -12.43
N SER A 24 3.11 6.41 -11.37
CA SER A 24 3.57 6.82 -10.04
C SER A 24 5.04 7.22 -10.04
N ILE A 25 5.90 6.48 -10.74
CA ILE A 25 7.33 6.82 -10.92
C ILE A 25 7.52 8.09 -11.72
N LEU A 26 6.64 8.41 -12.66
CA LEU A 26 6.69 9.63 -13.47
C LEU A 26 5.88 10.79 -12.86
N GLN A 27 5.10 10.53 -11.80
CA GLN A 27 4.20 11.48 -11.14
C GLN A 27 3.21 12.14 -12.10
N GLY A 28 2.62 11.33 -12.98
CA GLY A 28 1.53 11.75 -13.85
C GLY A 28 1.07 10.65 -14.82
N PRO A 29 -0.03 10.87 -15.56
CA PRO A 29 -0.59 9.92 -16.51
C PRO A 29 0.24 9.89 -17.80
N ALA A 30 1.45 9.35 -17.72
CA ALA A 30 2.40 9.34 -18.82
C ALA A 30 2.17 8.18 -19.80
N LEU A 31 1.76 7.03 -19.28
CA LEU A 31 1.59 5.79 -20.02
C LEU A 31 0.18 5.24 -19.85
N THR A 32 -0.35 4.70 -20.94
CA THR A 32 -1.62 3.96 -20.98
C THR A 32 -1.37 2.46 -21.16
N ASP A 33 -2.39 1.64 -20.91
CA ASP A 33 -2.29 0.19 -21.12
C ASP A 33 -2.04 -0.15 -22.60
N VAL A 34 -2.53 0.69 -23.51
CA VAL A 34 -2.30 0.57 -24.96
C VAL A 34 -0.82 0.82 -25.30
N ASP A 35 -0.20 1.80 -24.67
CA ASP A 35 1.22 2.10 -24.89
C ASP A 35 2.09 0.92 -24.42
N LEU A 36 1.79 0.37 -23.24
CA LEU A 36 2.51 -0.79 -22.70
C LEU A 36 2.30 -2.05 -23.54
N ALA A 37 1.07 -2.28 -24.04
CA ALA A 37 0.80 -3.39 -24.95
C ALA A 37 1.58 -3.25 -26.27
N SER A 38 1.71 -2.04 -26.82
CA SER A 38 2.50 -1.77 -28.02
C SER A 38 4.00 -2.03 -27.79
N ILE A 39 4.52 -1.61 -26.63
CA ILE A 39 5.91 -1.91 -26.23
C ILE A 39 6.12 -3.43 -26.12
N ALA A 40 5.20 -4.15 -25.47
CA ALA A 40 5.29 -5.59 -25.32
C ALA A 40 5.27 -6.33 -26.67
N GLN A 41 4.37 -5.94 -27.59
CA GLN A 41 4.33 -6.50 -28.95
C GLN A 41 5.62 -6.25 -29.73
N THR A 42 6.23 -5.08 -29.54
CA THR A 42 7.52 -4.77 -30.16
C THR A 42 8.62 -5.67 -29.62
N LEU A 43 8.66 -5.89 -28.30
CA LEU A 43 9.62 -6.81 -27.66
C LEU A 43 9.41 -8.25 -28.13
N ASP A 44 8.18 -8.74 -28.17
CA ASP A 44 7.86 -10.07 -28.68
C ASP A 44 8.34 -10.26 -30.13
N ALA A 45 8.15 -9.24 -30.98
CA ALA A 45 8.61 -9.28 -32.37
C ALA A 45 10.15 -9.26 -32.49
N GLU A 46 10.84 -8.50 -31.63
CA GLU A 46 12.29 -8.50 -31.55
C GLU A 46 12.85 -9.84 -31.07
N GLU A 47 12.27 -10.42 -30.02
CA GLU A 47 12.60 -11.75 -29.51
C GLU A 47 12.38 -12.83 -30.58
N ALA A 48 11.23 -12.82 -31.26
CA ALA A 48 10.93 -13.75 -32.34
C ALA A 48 11.93 -13.63 -33.50
N ARG A 49 12.38 -12.42 -33.85
CA ARG A 49 13.38 -12.18 -34.89
C ARG A 49 14.77 -12.70 -34.49
N LEU A 50 15.17 -12.51 -33.23
CA LEU A 50 16.44 -13.03 -32.72
C LEU A 50 16.43 -14.56 -32.69
N LEU A 51 15.32 -15.16 -32.30
CA LEU A 51 15.13 -16.61 -32.29
C LEU A 51 15.07 -17.21 -33.71
N SER A 52 14.55 -16.47 -34.68
CA SER A 52 14.47 -16.88 -36.10
C SER A 52 15.78 -16.66 -36.88
N SER A 53 16.81 -16.07 -36.26
CA SER A 53 18.11 -15.83 -36.90
C SER A 53 18.93 -17.13 -37.01
N PRO A 54 19.77 -17.30 -38.05
CA PRO A 54 20.47 -18.55 -38.34
C PRO A 54 21.49 -18.86 -37.23
N GLY A 55 21.08 -19.68 -36.27
CA GLY A 55 21.81 -19.99 -35.04
C GLY A 55 20.90 -20.30 -33.84
N GLY A 56 19.62 -19.89 -33.89
CA GLY A 56 18.61 -20.23 -32.88
C GLY A 56 18.22 -21.71 -32.91
N ARG A 57 18.43 -22.42 -31.79
CA ARG A 57 18.13 -23.87 -31.64
C ARG A 57 16.72 -24.14 -31.12
N LEU A 58 15.72 -23.33 -31.45
CA LEU A 58 14.35 -23.48 -30.92
C LEU A 58 13.31 -23.63 -32.04
N ASP A 59 12.31 -24.46 -31.75
CA ASP A 59 11.23 -24.87 -32.65
C ASP A 59 10.39 -23.66 -33.13
N PRO A 60 10.14 -23.50 -34.44
CA PRO A 60 9.23 -22.49 -34.99
C PRO A 60 7.83 -22.48 -34.36
N SER A 61 7.38 -23.59 -33.75
CA SER A 61 6.13 -23.69 -32.99
C SER A 61 6.10 -22.84 -31.72
N LEU A 62 7.25 -22.44 -31.17
CA LEU A 62 7.33 -21.54 -30.01
C LEU A 62 7.34 -20.06 -30.40
N ALA A 63 7.62 -19.75 -31.67
CA ALA A 63 7.63 -18.37 -32.18
C ALA A 63 6.23 -17.82 -32.48
N GLY A 64 5.20 -18.68 -32.47
CA GLY A 64 3.79 -18.30 -32.62
C GLY A 64 2.97 -18.44 -31.34
N GLY A 65 3.62 -18.59 -30.18
CA GLY A 65 2.95 -18.71 -28.88
C GLY A 65 2.37 -17.39 -28.39
N GLU A 66 1.51 -17.47 -27.36
CA GLU A 66 1.00 -16.32 -26.61
C GLU A 66 2.16 -15.38 -26.18
N SER A 67 1.90 -14.07 -26.14
CA SER A 67 2.89 -13.06 -25.73
C SER A 67 3.53 -13.45 -24.40
N GLN A 68 4.86 -13.49 -24.35
CA GLN A 68 5.58 -13.75 -23.08
C GLN A 68 5.72 -12.46 -22.25
N ASN A 69 5.54 -11.31 -22.88
CA ASN A 69 5.68 -10.00 -22.25
C ASN A 69 4.37 -9.44 -21.67
N VAL A 70 3.22 -10.01 -22.04
CA VAL A 70 1.91 -9.70 -21.46
C VAL A 70 1.22 -10.99 -21.00
N SER A 71 0.90 -11.07 -19.71
CA SER A 71 0.11 -12.17 -19.15
C SER A 71 -1.36 -12.07 -19.59
N THR A 72 -2.07 -13.20 -19.62
CA THR A 72 -3.52 -13.27 -19.86
C THR A 72 -4.34 -12.42 -18.90
N SER A 73 -3.78 -12.10 -17.73
CA SER A 73 -4.39 -11.22 -16.71
C SER A 73 -4.10 -9.72 -16.93
N GLY A 74 -3.28 -9.36 -17.93
CA GLY A 74 -2.89 -7.98 -18.22
C GLY A 74 -1.62 -7.50 -17.50
N ASN A 75 -0.90 -8.39 -16.80
CA ASN A 75 0.39 -8.06 -16.19
C ASN A 75 1.50 -7.97 -17.23
N PHE A 76 2.41 -7.01 -17.04
CA PHE A 76 3.56 -6.79 -17.91
C PHE A 76 4.84 -7.39 -17.31
N SER A 77 5.69 -7.92 -18.17
CA SER A 77 7.03 -8.38 -17.78
C SER A 77 7.92 -7.20 -17.37
N ILE A 78 8.98 -7.49 -16.60
CA ILE A 78 9.97 -6.47 -16.23
C ILE A 78 10.62 -5.80 -17.45
N THR A 79 10.83 -6.55 -18.53
CA THR A 79 11.44 -6.04 -19.77
C THR A 79 10.60 -4.92 -20.38
N VAL A 80 9.26 -5.04 -20.32
CA VAL A 80 8.34 -3.99 -20.75
C VAL A 80 8.48 -2.75 -19.87
N ILE A 81 8.56 -2.92 -18.54
CA ILE A 81 8.74 -1.82 -17.58
C ILE A 81 10.08 -1.11 -17.82
N GLU A 82 11.16 -1.86 -18.00
CA GLU A 82 12.50 -1.32 -18.33
C GLU A 82 12.49 -0.56 -19.65
N ARG A 83 11.86 -1.13 -20.70
CA ARG A 83 11.77 -0.49 -22.01
C ARG A 83 10.93 0.79 -21.96
N ALA A 84 9.82 0.80 -21.22
CA ALA A 84 9.01 1.99 -21.04
C ALA A 84 9.78 3.12 -20.35
N LEU A 85 10.54 2.81 -19.29
CA LEU A 85 11.38 3.79 -18.60
C LEU A 85 12.56 4.26 -19.44
N SER A 86 13.11 3.40 -20.31
CA SER A 86 14.22 3.76 -21.20
C SER A 86 13.90 4.95 -22.11
N ILE A 87 12.63 5.11 -22.50
CA ILE A 87 12.13 6.24 -23.32
C ILE A 87 12.38 7.58 -22.61
N TYR A 88 12.34 7.58 -21.28
CA TYR A 88 12.52 8.76 -20.44
C TYR A 88 13.96 8.91 -19.92
N ASN A 89 14.93 8.16 -20.48
CA ASN A 89 16.32 8.10 -19.99
C ASN A 89 16.43 7.62 -18.54
N ILE A 90 15.51 6.75 -18.12
CA ILE A 90 15.50 6.12 -16.81
C ILE A 90 15.85 4.63 -16.99
N SER A 91 16.73 4.10 -16.15
CA SER A 91 17.07 2.68 -16.12
C SER A 91 16.73 2.05 -14.77
N LEU A 92 16.45 0.76 -14.77
CA LEU A 92 16.24 -0.02 -13.55
C LEU A 92 17.46 -0.90 -13.29
N GLU A 93 17.96 -0.86 -12.06
CA GLU A 93 19.02 -1.78 -11.62
C GLU A 93 18.54 -2.59 -10.42
N ARG A 94 18.87 -3.88 -10.38
CA ARG A 94 18.47 -4.72 -9.24
C ARG A 94 19.19 -4.25 -7.97
N TRP A 95 18.47 -4.24 -6.85
CA TRP A 95 19.03 -3.87 -5.53
C TRP A 95 20.28 -4.67 -5.14
N THR A 96 20.39 -5.92 -5.58
CA THR A 96 21.53 -6.80 -5.32
C THR A 96 22.77 -6.46 -6.16
N HIS A 97 22.65 -5.60 -7.17
CA HIS A 97 23.73 -5.27 -8.09
C HIS A 97 24.86 -4.48 -7.37
N PRO A 98 26.14 -4.68 -7.73
CA PRO A 98 27.25 -3.96 -7.11
C PRO A 98 27.19 -2.44 -7.31
N SER A 99 26.70 -1.95 -8.45
CA SER A 99 26.54 -0.51 -8.70
C SER A 99 25.62 0.18 -7.69
N CYS A 100 24.66 -0.56 -7.13
CA CYS A 100 23.73 -0.06 -6.11
C CYS A 100 24.30 -0.11 -4.69
N ALA A 101 25.56 -0.51 -4.47
CA ALA A 101 26.12 -0.66 -3.12
C ALA A 101 26.08 0.64 -2.30
N SER A 102 26.37 1.79 -2.92
CA SER A 102 26.29 3.10 -2.26
C SER A 102 24.85 3.45 -1.86
N ILE A 103 23.88 3.15 -2.74
CA ILE A 103 22.45 3.38 -2.50
C ILE A 103 21.92 2.42 -1.43
N ARG A 104 22.49 1.22 -1.30
CA ARG A 104 22.15 0.29 -0.21
C ARG A 104 22.57 0.80 1.16
N GLN A 105 23.70 1.51 1.25
CA GLN A 105 24.14 2.13 2.49
C GLN A 105 23.31 3.38 2.81
N HIS A 106 22.91 4.12 1.77
CA HIS A 106 22.16 5.37 1.87
C HIS A 106 20.93 5.36 0.94
N PRO A 107 19.85 4.64 1.30
CA PRO A 107 18.66 4.51 0.45
C PRO A 107 17.97 5.86 0.17
N GLU A 108 18.18 6.86 1.02
CA GLU A 108 17.67 8.22 0.88
C GLU A 108 18.22 9.00 -0.32
N THR A 109 19.34 8.53 -0.89
CA THR A 109 20.01 9.12 -2.06
C THR A 109 19.34 8.76 -3.37
N ALA A 110 18.57 7.67 -3.40
CA ALA A 110 17.77 7.30 -4.56
C ALA A 110 16.55 8.22 -4.69
N GLU A 111 16.02 8.33 -5.90
CA GLU A 111 14.79 9.11 -6.16
C GLU A 111 13.54 8.21 -6.15
N ALA A 112 13.68 6.94 -6.54
CA ALA A 112 12.60 5.97 -6.54
C ALA A 112 13.12 4.51 -6.49
N PHE A 113 12.24 3.62 -6.04
CA PHE A 113 12.41 2.17 -6.09
C PHE A 113 11.16 1.54 -6.70
N VAL A 114 11.35 0.44 -7.41
CA VAL A 114 10.29 -0.42 -7.93
C VAL A 114 10.37 -1.76 -7.22
N CYS A 115 9.26 -2.23 -6.69
CA CYS A 115 9.17 -3.49 -5.98
C CYS A 115 8.24 -4.43 -6.73
N HIS A 116 8.65 -5.69 -6.85
CA HIS A 116 7.89 -6.74 -7.50
C HIS A 116 7.81 -8.00 -6.64
N LEU A 117 6.60 -8.53 -6.46
CA LEU A 117 6.39 -9.84 -5.85
C LEU A 117 5.24 -10.54 -6.57
N SER A 118 5.53 -11.74 -7.09
CA SER A 118 4.61 -12.58 -7.85
C SER A 118 4.05 -11.88 -9.09
N ASP A 119 2.94 -11.17 -8.92
CA ASP A 119 2.13 -10.56 -9.98
C ASP A 119 1.76 -9.12 -9.65
N HIS A 120 2.47 -8.50 -8.69
CA HIS A 120 2.19 -7.14 -8.24
C HIS A 120 3.43 -6.26 -8.29
N TRP A 121 3.27 -5.11 -8.96
CA TRP A 121 4.25 -4.05 -9.05
C TRP A 121 3.79 -2.87 -8.20
N PHE A 122 4.73 -2.26 -7.47
CA PHE A 122 4.51 -0.94 -6.88
C PHE A 122 5.78 -0.11 -6.84
N ALA A 123 5.61 1.20 -6.66
CA ALA A 123 6.70 2.16 -6.57
C ALA A 123 6.80 2.78 -5.17
N LEU A 124 8.03 2.93 -4.69
CA LEU A 124 8.38 3.87 -3.63
C LEU A 124 9.03 5.08 -4.29
N ARG A 125 8.53 6.29 -4.05
CA ARG A 125 9.10 7.49 -4.68
C ARG A 125 9.28 8.62 -3.67
N LYS A 126 10.40 9.33 -3.79
CA LYS A 126 10.64 10.60 -3.10
C LYS A 126 9.95 11.74 -3.85
N VAL A 127 9.02 12.42 -3.20
CA VAL A 127 8.28 13.57 -3.75
C VAL A 127 8.38 14.71 -2.74
N ALA A 128 8.83 15.88 -3.19
CA ALA A 128 9.02 17.06 -2.34
C ALA A 128 9.90 16.80 -1.09
N GLY A 129 10.88 15.89 -1.21
CA GLY A 129 11.79 15.54 -0.12
C GLY A 129 11.25 14.51 0.88
N ARG A 130 10.07 13.93 0.65
CA ARG A 130 9.45 12.90 1.50
C ARG A 130 9.21 11.62 0.72
N TRP A 131 9.37 10.46 1.36
CA TRP A 131 9.10 9.18 0.72
C TRP A 131 7.63 8.78 0.82
N TYR A 132 7.12 8.23 -0.27
CA TYR A 132 5.77 7.71 -0.37
C TYR A 132 5.76 6.32 -0.95
N ASN A 133 4.97 5.44 -0.33
CA ASN A 133 4.54 4.20 -0.92
C ASN A 133 3.32 4.47 -1.81
N LEU A 134 3.53 4.32 -3.11
CA LEU A 134 2.56 4.57 -4.16
C LEU A 134 1.98 3.26 -4.70
N ASN A 135 1.80 2.28 -3.82
CA ASN A 135 1.09 1.05 -4.13
C ASN A 135 -0.33 1.37 -4.56
N SER A 136 -0.65 1.04 -5.81
CA SER A 136 -1.94 1.28 -6.44
C SER A 136 -3.11 0.55 -5.74
N LEU A 137 -2.83 -0.47 -4.93
CA LEU A 137 -3.82 -1.11 -4.06
C LEU A 137 -4.29 -0.20 -2.92
N PHE A 138 -3.47 0.77 -2.53
CA PHE A 138 -3.80 1.68 -1.45
C PHE A 138 -4.77 2.77 -1.92
N PRO A 139 -5.71 3.18 -1.07
CA PRO A 139 -6.66 4.25 -1.40
C PRO A 139 -5.97 5.62 -1.55
N ALA A 140 -4.82 5.80 -0.92
CA ALA A 140 -4.01 7.02 -0.96
C ALA A 140 -2.52 6.69 -0.81
N PRO A 141 -1.62 7.61 -1.21
CA PRO A 141 -0.19 7.50 -0.93
C PRO A 141 0.09 7.36 0.56
N SER A 142 0.81 6.30 0.95
CA SER A 142 1.23 6.11 2.33
C SER A 142 2.61 6.74 2.55
N PHE A 143 2.76 7.54 3.59
CA PHE A 143 4.04 8.19 3.90
C PHE A 143 5.01 7.16 4.49
N VAL A 144 6.26 7.19 4.01
CA VAL A 144 7.36 6.40 4.55
C VAL A 144 8.38 7.37 5.12
N GLY A 145 8.70 7.25 6.41
CA GLY A 145 9.73 8.07 7.02
C GLY A 145 11.12 7.72 6.50
N ASP A 146 11.98 8.71 6.33
CA ASP A 146 13.35 8.52 5.81
C ASP A 146 14.15 7.48 6.61
N ILE A 147 14.01 7.50 7.94
CA ILE A 147 14.64 6.54 8.86
C ILE A 147 14.08 5.12 8.74
N TYR A 148 12.82 5.00 8.29
CA TYR A 148 12.11 3.73 8.14
C TYR A 148 12.25 3.14 6.74
N LEU A 149 12.75 3.90 5.77
CA LEU A 149 12.94 3.42 4.40
C LEU A 149 13.89 2.21 4.36
N GLY A 150 15.01 2.27 5.08
CA GLY A 150 15.98 1.19 5.13
C GLY A 150 15.41 -0.10 5.73
N SER A 151 14.63 0.01 6.81
CA SER A 151 13.97 -1.15 7.40
C SER A 151 12.86 -1.71 6.49
N ALA A 152 12.08 -0.84 5.85
CA ALA A 152 11.06 -1.24 4.88
C ALA A 152 11.66 -2.02 3.71
N LEU A 153 12.76 -1.55 3.12
CA LEU A 153 13.48 -2.24 2.03
C LEU A 153 14.07 -3.58 2.51
N THR A 154 14.59 -3.63 3.74
CA THR A 154 15.12 -4.87 4.33
C THR A 154 14.00 -5.89 4.53
N GLN A 155 12.84 -5.47 5.05
CA GLN A 155 11.67 -6.31 5.22
C GLN A 155 11.17 -6.85 3.88
N LEU A 156 11.03 -5.97 2.87
CA LEU A 156 10.66 -6.35 1.52
C LEU A 156 11.62 -7.42 0.97
N SER A 157 12.93 -7.22 1.12
CA SER A 157 13.92 -8.21 0.69
C SER A 157 13.80 -9.54 1.44
N ALA A 158 13.44 -9.52 2.74
CA ALA A 158 13.27 -10.72 3.56
C ALA A 158 11.99 -11.50 3.21
N GLU A 159 10.93 -10.78 2.81
CA GLU A 159 9.68 -11.35 2.31
C GLU A 159 9.80 -11.93 0.88
N GLY A 160 10.94 -11.72 0.22
CA GLY A 160 11.22 -12.23 -1.12
C GLY A 160 10.87 -11.27 -2.26
N TRP A 161 10.63 -9.98 -1.96
CA TRP A 161 10.41 -8.97 -2.99
C TRP A 161 11.67 -8.75 -3.82
N SER A 162 11.48 -8.68 -5.13
CA SER A 162 12.49 -8.19 -6.06
C SER A 162 12.45 -6.67 -6.09
N ILE A 163 13.49 -6.05 -5.54
CA ILE A 163 13.61 -4.59 -5.46
C ILE A 163 14.54 -4.11 -6.58
N PHE A 164 14.11 -3.08 -7.30
CA PHE A 164 14.86 -2.40 -8.34
C PHE A 164 15.02 -0.93 -7.98
N VAL A 165 16.24 -0.44 -8.11
CA VAL A 165 16.60 0.97 -7.94
C VAL A 165 16.38 1.68 -9.26
N VAL A 166 15.68 2.81 -9.22
CA VAL A 166 15.48 3.66 -10.38
C VAL A 166 16.68 4.59 -10.52
N MET A 167 17.40 4.45 -11.62
CA MET A 167 18.58 5.24 -11.95
C MET A 167 18.25 6.23 -13.07
N GLY A 168 18.66 7.49 -12.93
CA GLY A 168 18.38 8.56 -13.89
C GLY A 168 17.73 9.77 -13.23
N ASP A 169 17.31 10.73 -14.06
CA ASP A 169 16.70 11.99 -13.61
C ASP A 169 15.16 11.89 -13.67
N VAL A 170 14.56 11.24 -12.67
CA VAL A 170 13.10 11.07 -12.62
C VAL A 170 12.41 12.37 -12.25
N ALA A 171 13.11 13.27 -11.54
CA ALA A 171 12.64 14.61 -11.26
C ALA A 171 12.35 15.35 -12.56
N ARG A 172 13.30 15.41 -13.50
CA ARG A 172 13.12 16.07 -14.80
C ARG A 172 12.02 15.42 -15.64
N ALA A 173 11.94 14.09 -15.67
CA ALA A 173 10.88 13.39 -16.40
C ALA A 173 9.49 13.77 -15.86
N SER A 174 9.36 13.95 -14.54
CA SER A 174 8.09 14.31 -13.92
C SER A 174 7.66 15.76 -14.11
N VAL A 175 8.58 16.69 -14.39
CA VAL A 175 8.25 18.11 -14.60
C VAL A 175 7.24 18.30 -15.73
N ALA A 176 7.33 17.48 -16.78
CA ALA A 176 6.39 17.51 -17.91
C ALA A 176 4.94 17.24 -17.47
N PHE A 177 4.74 16.52 -16.36
CA PHE A 177 3.43 16.03 -15.93
C PHE A 177 2.89 16.71 -14.65
N LEU A 178 3.72 17.48 -13.93
CA LEU A 178 3.30 18.20 -12.72
C LEU A 178 2.04 19.06 -12.92
N ASN A 179 1.95 19.74 -14.07
CA ASN A 179 0.84 20.63 -14.42
C ASN A 179 -0.04 20.08 -15.56
N ALA A 180 0.20 18.87 -16.03
CA ALA A 180 -0.61 18.29 -17.08
C ALA A 180 -2.07 18.15 -16.59
N PRO A 181 -3.07 18.49 -17.42
CA PRO A 181 -4.45 18.17 -17.08
C PRO A 181 -4.54 16.66 -16.81
N LEU A 182 -5.28 16.27 -15.78
CA LEU A 182 -5.56 14.86 -15.54
C LEU A 182 -6.22 14.33 -16.81
N SER A 183 -5.54 13.40 -17.48
CA SER A 183 -6.01 12.87 -18.76
C SER A 183 -7.32 12.13 -18.53
N SER A 184 -8.32 12.35 -19.39
CA SER A 184 -9.54 11.55 -19.40
C SER A 184 -9.26 10.06 -19.64
N ALA A 185 -8.08 9.72 -20.15
CA ALA A 185 -7.61 8.34 -20.30
C ALA A 185 -7.20 7.67 -18.97
N CYS A 186 -6.95 8.44 -17.90
CA CYS A 186 -6.59 7.91 -16.58
C CYS A 186 -7.55 8.45 -15.50
N PRO A 187 -8.82 8.01 -15.51
CA PRO A 187 -9.85 8.52 -14.59
C PRO A 187 -9.57 8.20 -13.11
N GLU A 188 -8.71 7.22 -12.85
CA GLU A 188 -8.34 6.76 -11.51
C GLU A 188 -7.22 7.60 -10.87
N GLY A 189 -6.57 8.47 -11.66
CA GLY A 189 -5.46 9.28 -11.21
C GLY A 189 -5.90 10.56 -10.52
N ARG A 190 -5.44 10.76 -9.29
CA ARG A 190 -5.68 11.98 -8.50
C ARG A 190 -4.35 12.54 -7.98
N ARG A 191 -4.30 13.87 -7.85
CA ARG A 191 -3.24 14.56 -7.11
C ARG A 191 -3.65 14.77 -5.65
N TRP A 192 -2.76 14.42 -4.75
CA TRP A 192 -2.94 14.48 -3.31
C TRP A 192 -1.99 15.51 -2.70
N THR A 193 -2.47 16.31 -1.77
CA THR A 193 -1.56 17.02 -0.86
C THR A 193 -1.02 16.07 0.21
N HIS A 194 0.12 16.43 0.83
CA HIS A 194 0.70 15.63 1.91
C HIS A 194 -0.28 15.43 3.08
N GLU A 195 -1.09 16.43 3.40
CA GLU A 195 -2.09 16.38 4.48
C GLU A 195 -3.29 15.50 4.11
N GLU A 196 -3.82 15.64 2.90
CA GLU A 196 -4.93 14.81 2.43
C GLU A 196 -4.54 13.33 2.34
N ALA A 197 -3.33 13.03 1.84
CA ALA A 197 -2.85 11.65 1.75
C ALA A 197 -2.72 11.01 3.14
N ALA A 198 -2.17 11.74 4.11
CA ALA A 198 -2.05 11.28 5.48
C ALA A 198 -3.42 11.08 6.14
N ALA A 199 -4.37 12.01 5.93
CA ALA A 199 -5.73 11.89 6.46
C ALA A 199 -6.50 10.70 5.85
N ALA A 200 -6.36 10.48 4.55
CA ALA A 200 -7.00 9.37 3.86
C ALA A 200 -6.40 8.01 4.26
N THR A 201 -5.09 7.93 4.46
CA THR A 201 -4.43 6.71 4.96
C THR A 201 -4.91 6.37 6.37
N ARG A 202 -4.91 7.35 7.30
CA ARG A 202 -5.44 7.14 8.66
C ARG A 202 -6.90 6.68 8.65
N SER A 203 -7.75 7.34 7.87
CA SER A 203 -9.18 6.96 7.77
C SER A 203 -9.37 5.55 7.22
N ALA A 204 -8.55 5.14 6.24
CA ALA A 204 -8.57 3.80 5.69
C ALA A 204 -8.11 2.74 6.70
N ASP A 205 -7.05 3.02 7.45
CA ASP A 205 -6.54 2.13 8.51
C ASP A 205 -7.57 1.98 9.64
N ASP A 206 -8.19 3.07 10.07
CA ASP A 206 -9.25 3.04 11.08
C ASP A 206 -10.47 2.26 10.60
N ALA A 207 -10.84 2.40 9.32
CA ALA A 207 -11.93 1.63 8.72
C ALA A 207 -11.60 0.14 8.67
N LYS A 208 -10.35 -0.22 8.36
CA LYS A 208 -9.88 -1.61 8.38
C LYS A 208 -9.92 -2.19 9.79
N LYS A 209 -9.38 -1.48 10.79
CA LYS A 209 -9.42 -1.87 12.21
C LYS A 209 -10.85 -2.07 12.71
N ARG A 210 -11.77 -1.16 12.37
CA ARG A 210 -13.21 -1.30 12.70
C ARG A 210 -13.85 -2.51 12.01
N GLY A 211 -13.50 -2.76 10.75
CA GLY A 211 -14.00 -3.91 9.99
C GLY A 211 -13.52 -5.24 10.58
N GLU A 212 -12.25 -5.34 10.94
CA GLU A 212 -11.65 -6.52 11.59
C GLU A 212 -12.27 -6.77 12.96
N ALA A 213 -12.42 -5.72 13.79
CA ALA A 213 -13.09 -5.82 15.08
C ALA A 213 -14.55 -6.30 14.95
N ARG A 214 -15.28 -5.79 13.95
CA ARG A 214 -16.65 -6.23 13.66
C ARG A 214 -16.70 -7.70 13.25
N LEU A 215 -15.80 -8.14 12.37
CA LEU A 215 -15.75 -9.53 11.91
C LEU A 215 -15.39 -10.49 13.05
N ALA A 216 -14.43 -10.12 13.90
CA ALA A 216 -14.07 -10.90 15.08
C ALA A 216 -15.22 -11.01 16.08
N TYR A 217 -15.99 -9.94 16.28
CA TYR A 217 -17.19 -9.96 17.12
C TYR A 217 -18.29 -10.85 16.54
N GLU A 218 -18.52 -10.78 15.23
CA GLU A 218 -19.50 -11.62 14.52
C GLU A 218 -19.13 -13.11 14.61
N GLN A 219 -17.86 -13.46 14.40
CA GLN A 219 -17.34 -14.82 14.59
C GLN A 219 -17.46 -15.30 16.04
N ALA A 220 -17.25 -14.42 17.03
CA ALA A 220 -17.39 -14.77 18.44
C ALA A 220 -18.86 -15.06 18.81
N LEU A 221 -19.82 -14.30 18.27
CA LEU A 221 -21.24 -14.55 18.47
C LEU A 221 -21.68 -15.89 17.88
N GLU A 222 -21.24 -16.20 16.64
CA GLU A 222 -21.54 -17.48 15.98
C GLU A 222 -21.00 -18.67 16.78
N PHE A 223 -19.81 -18.54 17.36
CA PHE A 223 -19.23 -19.56 18.24
C PHE A 223 -20.01 -19.76 19.55
N VAL A 224 -20.57 -18.70 20.13
CA VAL A 224 -21.41 -18.78 21.35
C VAL A 224 -22.75 -19.46 21.06
N ASP A 225 -23.36 -19.17 19.91
CA ASP A 225 -24.62 -19.77 19.48
C ASP A 225 -24.45 -21.26 19.16
N ALA A 226 -23.37 -21.63 18.46
CA ALA A 226 -22.99 -23.02 18.18
C ALA A 226 -22.75 -23.84 19.47
N ASN A 227 -22.28 -23.20 20.54
CA ASN A 227 -22.02 -23.84 21.84
C ASN A 227 -23.18 -23.70 22.85
N GLN A 228 -24.39 -23.36 22.40
CA GLN A 228 -25.61 -23.28 23.24
C GLN A 228 -25.43 -22.44 24.52
N GLY A 229 -24.74 -21.30 24.42
CA GLY A 229 -24.61 -20.37 25.55
C GLY A 229 -23.73 -20.85 26.71
N ARG A 230 -22.88 -21.88 26.52
CA ARG A 230 -21.82 -22.17 27.49
C ARG A 230 -20.80 -21.03 27.47
N VAL A 231 -20.65 -20.35 28.61
CA VAL A 231 -19.67 -19.28 28.82
C VAL A 231 -18.26 -19.83 28.56
N VAL A 232 -17.70 -19.53 27.39
CA VAL A 232 -16.29 -19.77 27.08
C VAL A 232 -15.53 -18.52 27.50
N THR A 233 -14.77 -18.63 28.58
CA THR A 233 -13.88 -17.56 29.02
C THR A 233 -12.78 -17.41 27.97
N LEU A 234 -12.86 -16.37 27.14
CA LEU A 234 -11.77 -15.97 26.24
C LEU A 234 -10.58 -15.54 27.11
N ARG A 235 -9.66 -16.47 27.35
CA ARG A 235 -8.35 -16.15 27.89
C ARG A 235 -7.59 -15.42 26.78
N THR A 236 -7.27 -14.16 27.01
CA THR A 236 -6.30 -13.41 26.21
C THR A 236 -4.96 -14.14 26.30
N ALA A 237 -4.68 -15.00 25.33
CA ALA A 237 -3.37 -15.59 25.16
C ALA A 237 -2.46 -14.51 24.56
N VAL A 238 -1.44 -14.11 25.31
CA VAL A 238 -0.28 -13.41 24.76
C VAL A 238 0.27 -14.25 23.61
N PRO A 239 0.38 -13.74 22.37
CA PRO A 239 0.72 -14.57 21.24
C PRO A 239 2.23 -14.89 21.26
N THR A 240 2.57 -16.10 21.69
CA THR A 240 3.79 -16.78 21.22
C THR A 240 3.58 -17.26 19.79
N SER A 241 4.50 -16.85 18.92
CA SER A 241 4.50 -17.04 17.47
C SER A 241 4.21 -18.48 17.00
N GLY A 242 3.39 -18.63 15.94
CA GLY A 242 3.35 -19.86 15.15
C GLY A 242 2.11 -20.08 14.25
N SER A 243 2.29 -19.88 12.94
CA SER A 243 1.68 -20.63 11.82
C SER A 243 0.40 -20.13 11.09
N LEU A 244 0.66 -19.48 9.94
CA LEU A 244 0.22 -19.74 8.54
C LEU A 244 -1.28 -19.87 8.14
N ALA A 245 -1.80 -18.83 7.46
CA ALA A 245 -2.68 -18.87 6.26
C ALA A 245 -2.78 -17.47 5.59
N PRO A 246 -3.37 -17.33 4.37
CA PRO A 246 -2.69 -17.01 3.12
C PRO A 246 -2.44 -15.51 2.84
N HIS A 247 -1.47 -15.29 1.95
CA HIS A 247 -0.75 -14.07 1.65
C HIS A 247 -1.58 -12.91 1.07
N SER A 248 -1.47 -11.75 1.71
CA SER A 248 -1.43 -10.43 1.09
C SER A 248 -0.58 -9.53 1.99
N PRO A 249 0.65 -9.14 1.58
CA PRO A 249 1.52 -8.32 2.42
C PRO A 249 1.05 -6.87 2.35
N ALA A 250 0.10 -6.50 3.19
CA ALA A 250 -0.14 -5.10 3.50
C ALA A 250 0.98 -4.67 4.45
N ILE A 251 2.02 -4.03 3.91
CA ILE A 251 3.04 -3.34 4.71
C ILE A 251 2.36 -2.13 5.36
N SER A 252 1.77 -2.34 6.53
CA SER A 252 1.45 -1.27 7.47
C SER A 252 2.70 -1.03 8.31
N LEU A 253 3.47 0.00 7.94
CA LEU A 253 4.48 0.58 8.84
C LEU A 253 3.72 1.43 9.86
N GLY A 254 3.26 0.78 10.93
CA GLY A 254 2.61 1.43 12.06
C GLY A 254 3.61 2.23 12.88
N GLY A 255 3.34 3.52 13.07
CA GLY A 255 3.97 4.34 14.09
C GLY A 255 3.06 4.40 15.32
N ASP A 256 3.62 4.00 16.47
CA ASP A 256 3.51 4.53 17.85
C ASP A 256 2.19 5.10 18.42
N ASP A 257 1.03 4.95 17.77
CA ASP A 257 -0.26 5.46 18.29
C ASP A 257 -1.04 4.41 19.13
N GLU A 258 -0.50 3.19 19.29
CA GLU A 258 -1.20 2.09 19.99
C GLU A 258 -1.38 2.36 21.50
N ASP A 259 -0.48 3.12 22.13
CA ASP A 259 -0.53 3.39 23.57
C ASP A 259 -1.58 4.45 23.95
N GLU A 260 -1.88 5.41 23.07
CA GLU A 260 -2.79 6.51 23.39
C GLU A 260 -4.27 6.10 23.21
N ASP A 261 -4.58 5.32 22.17
CA ASP A 261 -5.94 4.80 21.97
C ASP A 261 -6.27 3.67 22.96
N LEU A 262 -5.29 2.85 23.37
CA LEU A 262 -5.49 1.87 24.44
C LEU A 262 -5.77 2.54 25.79
N ALA A 263 -5.03 3.61 26.12
CA ALA A 263 -5.28 4.40 27.33
C ALA A 263 -6.67 5.03 27.33
N ARG A 264 -7.13 5.52 26.17
CA ARG A 264 -8.47 6.12 26.01
C ARG A 264 -9.59 5.07 26.13
N ALA A 265 -9.41 3.88 25.57
CA ALA A 265 -10.39 2.79 25.67
C ALA A 265 -10.52 2.25 27.11
N LEU A 266 -9.41 2.16 27.85
CA LEU A 266 -9.41 1.78 29.26
C LEU A 266 -10.06 2.85 30.15
N ALA A 267 -9.86 4.14 29.85
CA ALA A 267 -10.51 5.23 30.56
C ALA A 267 -12.03 5.22 30.37
N ALA A 268 -12.50 5.04 29.13
CA ALA A 268 -13.93 4.97 28.82
C ALA A 268 -14.62 3.77 29.50
N SER A 269 -13.98 2.60 29.52
CA SER A 269 -14.51 1.43 30.25
C SER A 269 -14.51 1.61 31.77
N ARG A 270 -13.65 2.48 32.32
CA ARG A 270 -13.62 2.78 33.76
C ARG A 270 -14.74 3.73 34.19
N GLU A 271 -15.26 4.54 33.27
CA GLU A 271 -16.42 5.41 33.52
C GLU A 271 -17.74 4.64 33.50
N ASP A 272 -17.85 3.56 32.70
CA ASP A 272 -19.05 2.70 32.65
C ASP A 272 -19.14 1.69 33.81
N ALA A 273 -18.10 1.56 34.64
CA ALA A 273 -18.01 0.57 35.72
C ALA A 273 -18.23 1.16 37.13
N GLN A 274 -18.80 2.37 37.27
CA GLN A 274 -19.28 2.86 38.56
C GLN A 274 -20.77 2.55 38.73
N PRO A 275 -21.16 1.54 39.53
CA PRO A 275 -22.54 1.43 39.97
C PRO A 275 -22.80 2.60 40.92
N HIS A 276 -23.66 3.53 40.49
CA HIS A 276 -24.29 4.52 41.38
C HIS A 276 -25.13 3.79 42.45
N GLN A 277 -24.49 3.32 43.52
CA GLN A 277 -25.19 3.05 44.78
C GLN A 277 -25.38 4.39 45.49
N MET A 278 -26.50 5.04 45.19
CA MET A 278 -27.00 6.10 46.07
C MET A 278 -27.36 5.47 47.41
N SER A 279 -26.70 5.92 48.48
CA SER A 279 -26.96 5.45 49.83
C SER A 279 -28.41 5.73 50.24
N GLU A 280 -29.05 4.77 50.92
CA GLU A 280 -30.45 4.85 51.35
C GLU A 280 -30.74 6.09 52.22
N ASP A 281 -29.71 6.63 52.89
CA ASP A 281 -29.78 7.87 53.68
C ASP A 281 -30.04 9.11 52.82
N GLU A 282 -29.55 9.14 51.57
CA GLU A 282 -29.74 10.26 50.65
C GLU A 282 -31.15 10.25 50.02
N GLN A 283 -31.76 9.07 49.89
CA GLN A 283 -33.16 8.94 49.46
C GLN A 283 -34.13 9.32 50.58
N LEU A 284 -33.82 8.99 51.84
CA LEU A 284 -34.65 9.34 52.99
C LEU A 284 -34.64 10.85 53.28
N ALA A 285 -33.49 11.51 53.13
CA ALA A 285 -33.36 12.95 53.31
C ALA A 285 -34.16 13.75 52.26
N ARG A 286 -34.21 13.25 51.02
CA ARG A 286 -34.94 13.89 49.93
C ARG A 286 -36.47 13.75 50.07
N ALA A 287 -36.94 12.62 50.60
CA ALA A 287 -38.35 12.39 50.88
C ALA A 287 -38.88 13.25 52.05
N LEU A 288 -38.08 13.45 53.10
CA LEU A 288 -38.43 14.32 54.23
C LEU A 288 -38.46 15.81 53.83
N ALA A 289 -37.55 16.25 52.96
CA ALA A 289 -37.53 17.63 52.47
C ALA A 289 -38.76 17.95 51.58
N ALA A 290 -39.26 16.98 50.82
CA ALA A 290 -40.46 17.14 50.00
C ALA A 290 -41.76 17.22 50.84
N SER A 291 -41.79 16.59 52.01
CA SER A 291 -42.97 16.59 52.89
C SER A 291 -43.10 17.85 53.78
N CYS A 292 -42.06 18.70 53.86
CA CYS A 292 -42.09 19.93 54.65
C CYS A 292 -42.39 21.20 53.84
N ALA A 293 -42.55 21.09 52.52
CA ALA A 293 -42.84 22.24 51.65
C ALA A 293 -44.34 22.51 51.43
N ASP A 294 -45.24 21.72 52.03
CA ASP A 294 -46.70 21.87 51.89
C ASP A 294 -47.37 21.95 53.28
N ARG A 295 -47.07 23.02 54.03
CA ARG A 295 -47.82 23.46 55.21
C ARG A 295 -47.78 24.97 55.36
#